data_AF-A0A800ANW4-F1
#
_entry.id   AF-A0A800ANW4-F1
#
_cell.length_a   1.000
_cell.length_b   1.000
_cell.length_c   1.000
_cell.angle_alpha   90.00
_cell.angle_beta   90.00
_cell.angle_gamma   90.00
#
_symmetry.space_group_name_H-M   'P 1'
#
loop_
_entity.id
_entity.type
_entity.pdbx_description
1 polymer ?
#
loop_
_entity_poly.entity_id
_entity_poly.type
_entity_poly.pdbx_seq_one_letter_code
_entity_poly.pdbx_strand_id
1 'polypeptide(L)'
;MVWIQGITCNGNSHSFLNYQNLDLFLENIEFLYHPILPSKFTLKELVNKKFDFDILIIEGAINKKYKRANGTFFDLFKKLAFKAKYIIALGNCASFGGVFRSFEKKEIKGLVFDGEVENGFFKELKRKIINIPGCPAHPEWLVYVIFMLIDKKRILLDKYLRPKEIYSYTVHMGCNKNEYFEWKVDAKSFGVKEGCLFYMHGCQGPFTHGSCNKILWNEVSSKTRVGAPCFGCTEPTFMKKNLFETKTYMSIPANMPLGVPKRAYLTLTGVAKSFKIDRLTKRLIDEN
;
A
#
# COMPACT_ATOMS: atom_id res chain seq x y z
N MET A 1 20.75 3.90 9.01
CA MET A 1 19.90 3.64 7.82
C MET A 1 20.08 4.73 6.77
N VAL A 2 19.79 4.44 5.51
CA VAL A 2 19.78 5.43 4.41
C VAL A 2 18.42 5.42 3.74
N TRP A 3 17.75 6.57 3.61
CA TRP A 3 16.48 6.70 2.91
C TRP A 3 16.63 7.66 1.72
N ILE A 4 16.45 7.17 0.49
CA ILE A 4 16.51 8.01 -0.72
C ILE A 4 15.18 8.02 -1.49
N GLN A 5 15.00 9.05 -2.33
CA GLN A 5 13.78 9.30 -3.09
C GLN A 5 14.03 9.26 -4.60
N GLY A 6 13.29 8.39 -5.29
CA GLY A 6 13.18 8.33 -6.74
C GLY A 6 12.08 9.27 -7.26
N ILE A 7 11.26 8.81 -8.21
CA ILE A 7 10.07 9.56 -8.65
C ILE A 7 8.96 9.35 -7.61
N THR A 8 8.69 10.36 -6.79
CA THR A 8 7.74 10.28 -5.67
C THR A 8 6.97 11.58 -5.47
N CYS A 9 5.84 11.50 -4.77
CA CYS A 9 5.08 12.62 -4.22
C CYS A 9 5.44 12.93 -2.75
N ASN A 10 6.47 12.28 -2.19
CA ASN A 10 6.90 12.36 -0.78
C ASN A 10 5.86 11.87 0.26
N GLY A 11 4.74 11.32 -0.20
CA GLY A 11 3.66 10.89 0.69
C GLY A 11 4.07 9.82 1.70
N ASN A 12 5.07 8.97 1.41
CA ASN A 12 5.52 7.97 2.38
C ASN A 12 6.39 8.60 3.47
N SER A 13 7.23 9.56 3.11
CA SER A 13 7.97 10.36 4.10
C SER A 13 6.99 11.09 5.03
N HIS A 14 5.95 11.75 4.49
CA HIS A 14 4.91 12.39 5.32
C HIS A 14 4.14 11.38 6.17
N SER A 15 3.80 10.21 5.62
CA SER A 15 3.13 9.14 6.36
C SER A 15 3.96 8.68 7.56
N PHE A 16 5.27 8.48 7.37
CA PHE A 16 6.20 8.10 8.43
C PHE A 16 6.26 9.14 9.56
N LEU A 17 6.23 10.43 9.23
CA LEU A 17 6.20 11.50 10.23
C LEU A 17 4.91 11.53 11.07
N ASN A 18 3.86 10.81 10.67
CA ASN A 18 2.64 10.65 11.45
C ASN A 18 2.66 9.40 12.35
N TYR A 19 3.81 8.72 12.48
CA TYR A 19 3.95 7.64 13.44
C TYR A 19 3.83 8.21 14.87
N GLN A 20 2.94 7.64 15.68
CA GLN A 20 2.63 8.18 17.01
C GLN A 20 3.86 8.22 17.93
N ASN A 21 4.70 7.19 17.89
CA ASN A 21 5.87 7.04 18.76
C ASN A 21 7.17 7.37 18.00
N LEU A 22 7.13 8.40 17.13
CA LEU A 22 8.26 8.78 16.29
C LEU A 22 9.51 9.13 17.11
N ASP A 23 9.38 9.87 18.20
CA ASP A 23 10.52 10.29 19.02
C ASP A 23 11.26 9.08 19.60
N LEU A 24 10.53 8.15 20.22
CA LEU A 24 11.07 6.89 20.74
C LEU A 24 11.70 6.02 19.64
N PHE A 25 11.11 6.02 18.44
CA PHE A 25 11.69 5.32 17.30
C PHE A 25 13.03 5.95 16.88
N LEU A 26 13.12 7.28 16.84
CA LEU A 26 14.33 8.00 16.43
C LEU A 26 15.47 7.88 17.45
N GLU A 27 15.18 7.69 18.74
CA GLU A 27 16.21 7.41 19.76
C GLU A 27 16.99 6.12 19.50
N ASN A 28 16.36 5.14 18.85
CA ASN A 28 16.94 3.82 18.60
C ASN A 28 17.60 3.69 17.21
N ILE A 29 17.55 4.75 16.39
CA ILE A 29 17.83 4.68 14.96
C ILE A 29 18.67 5.87 14.49
N GLU A 30 19.85 5.58 13.93
CA GLU A 30 20.64 6.60 13.23
C GLU A 30 20.25 6.67 11.74
N PHE A 31 19.77 7.83 11.28
CA PHE A 31 19.66 8.13 9.84
C PHE A 31 20.95 8.77 9.33
N LEU A 32 21.71 8.03 8.51
CA LEU A 32 22.85 8.57 7.79
C LEU A 32 22.40 9.59 6.74
N TYR A 33 21.22 9.36 6.16
CA TYR A 33 20.53 10.29 5.28
C TYR A 33 19.03 10.04 5.32
N HIS A 34 18.25 11.12 5.42
CA HIS A 34 16.80 11.13 5.26
C HIS A 34 16.43 12.36 4.41
N PRO A 35 15.43 12.28 3.51
CA PRO A 35 15.12 13.39 2.61
C PRO A 35 14.55 14.65 3.29
N ILE A 36 13.91 14.48 4.45
CA ILE A 36 13.23 15.58 5.17
C ILE A 36 13.82 15.85 6.55
N LEU A 37 14.35 14.80 7.21
CA LEU A 37 14.80 14.91 8.59
C LEU A 37 16.28 15.32 8.60
N PRO A 38 16.73 16.03 9.64
CA PRO A 38 18.15 16.26 9.86
C PRO A 38 18.92 14.94 9.78
N SER A 39 20.02 14.93 9.03
CA SER A 39 20.81 13.72 8.83
C SER A 39 22.29 14.04 8.67
N LYS A 40 23.12 13.03 8.96
CA LYS A 40 24.58 13.16 9.08
C LYS A 40 25.27 13.50 7.76
N PHE A 41 24.75 12.99 6.65
CA PHE A 41 25.30 13.21 5.33
C PHE A 41 24.28 13.90 4.44
N THR A 42 24.78 14.66 3.47
CA THR A 42 24.01 15.12 2.34
C THR A 42 23.92 14.04 1.26
N LEU A 43 22.95 14.15 0.35
CA LEU A 43 22.81 13.23 -0.77
C LEU A 43 24.06 13.16 -1.68
N LYS A 44 24.79 14.28 -1.82
CA LYS A 44 26.06 14.35 -2.57
C LYS A 44 27.16 13.57 -1.86
N GLU A 45 27.23 13.68 -0.54
CA GLU A 45 28.22 12.95 0.26
C GLU A 45 27.99 11.45 0.24
N LEU A 46 26.73 10.99 0.18
CA LEU A 46 26.43 9.56 0.03
C LEU A 46 27.06 8.92 -1.22
N VAL A 47 27.28 9.71 -2.28
CA VAL A 47 27.90 9.24 -3.53
C VAL A 47 29.40 9.06 -3.39
N ASN A 48 30.05 9.92 -2.60
CA ASN A 48 31.50 10.08 -2.59
C ASN A 48 32.17 9.46 -1.35
N LYS A 49 31.46 9.41 -0.22
CA LYS A 49 32.01 8.88 1.04
C LYS A 49 31.80 7.37 1.15
N LYS A 50 32.72 6.71 1.86
CA LYS A 50 32.54 5.33 2.33
C LYS A 50 31.96 5.37 3.75
N PHE A 51 30.90 4.60 3.96
CA PHE A 51 30.22 4.43 5.24
C PHE A 51 29.47 3.11 5.17
N ASP A 52 29.25 2.50 6.33
CA ASP A 52 28.50 1.26 6.46
C ASP A 52 27.06 1.55 6.89
N PHE A 53 26.12 0.75 6.37
CA PHE A 53 24.72 0.80 6.74
C PHE A 53 24.03 -0.50 6.37
N ASP A 54 23.04 -0.89 7.17
CA ASP A 54 22.35 -2.16 6.96
C ASP A 54 21.11 -2.04 6.08
N ILE A 55 20.29 -1.00 6.31
CA ILE A 55 18.97 -0.83 5.70
C ILE A 55 18.97 0.36 4.74
N LEU A 56 18.57 0.10 3.49
CA LEU A 56 18.27 1.08 2.45
C LEU A 56 16.76 1.19 2.27
N ILE A 57 16.18 2.37 2.47
CA ILE A 57 14.77 2.63 2.19
C ILE A 57 14.67 3.42 0.89
N ILE A 58 13.85 2.92 -0.03
CA ILE A 58 13.54 3.57 -1.31
C ILE A 58 12.10 4.00 -1.31
N GLU A 59 11.91 5.30 -1.40
CA GLU A 59 10.62 5.88 -1.70
C GLU A 59 10.57 6.30 -3.18
N GLY A 60 9.51 5.89 -3.88
CA GLY A 60 9.26 6.31 -5.26
C GLY A 60 9.65 5.28 -6.32
N ALA A 61 9.14 5.52 -7.52
CA ALA A 61 9.35 4.67 -8.68
C ALA A 61 10.71 4.92 -9.34
N ILE A 62 11.15 3.96 -10.14
CA ILE A 62 12.44 3.98 -10.82
C ILE A 62 12.27 4.35 -12.28
N ASN A 63 13.10 5.28 -12.74
CA ASN A 63 13.32 5.58 -14.16
C ASN A 63 14.84 5.73 -14.38
N LYS A 64 15.37 5.17 -15.47
CA LYS A 64 16.82 5.20 -15.77
C LYS A 64 17.38 6.60 -16.04
N LYS A 65 16.53 7.52 -16.52
CA LYS A 65 16.90 8.89 -16.95
C LYS A 65 16.67 9.93 -15.85
N TYR A 66 15.94 9.60 -14.79
CA TYR A 66 15.63 10.54 -13.71
C TYR A 66 16.92 11.00 -13.01
N LYS A 67 17.21 12.31 -13.06
CA LYS A 67 18.44 12.90 -12.52
C LYS A 67 18.30 13.19 -11.03
N ARG A 68 19.32 12.81 -10.25
CA ARG A 68 19.45 13.07 -8.81
C ARG A 68 20.92 13.06 -8.40
N ALA A 69 21.32 13.93 -7.47
CA ALA A 69 22.67 13.95 -6.87
C ALA A 69 23.82 14.01 -7.91
N ASN A 70 23.75 14.95 -8.86
CA ASN A 70 24.70 15.13 -9.97
C ASN A 70 24.84 13.93 -10.93
N GLY A 71 23.96 12.93 -10.85
CA GLY A 71 23.91 11.77 -11.75
C GLY A 71 22.48 11.30 -11.99
N THR A 72 22.29 10.02 -12.34
CA THR A 72 20.96 9.41 -12.36
C THR A 72 20.62 8.82 -10.99
N PHE A 73 19.34 8.88 -10.61
CA PHE A 73 18.86 8.17 -9.42
C PHE A 73 19.11 6.66 -9.53
N PHE A 74 19.01 6.12 -10.75
CA PHE A 74 19.29 4.71 -11.04
C PHE A 74 20.71 4.31 -10.60
N ASP A 75 21.71 5.09 -10.97
CA ASP A 75 23.12 4.82 -10.62
C ASP A 75 23.39 5.02 -9.13
N LEU A 76 22.81 6.07 -8.54
CA LEU A 76 22.86 6.31 -7.09
C LEU A 76 22.29 5.11 -6.32
N PHE A 77 21.08 4.68 -6.67
CA PHE A 77 20.44 3.54 -6.04
C PHE A 77 21.28 2.28 -6.22
N LYS A 78 21.72 1.98 -7.45
CA LYS A 78 22.55 0.80 -7.74
C LYS A 78 23.77 0.73 -6.81
N LYS A 79 24.51 1.83 -6.67
CA LYS A 79 25.70 1.90 -5.79
C LYS A 79 25.38 1.59 -4.32
N LEU A 80 24.26 2.10 -3.80
CA LEU A 80 23.85 1.90 -2.41
C LEU A 80 23.24 0.51 -2.19
N ALA A 81 22.46 0.02 -3.14
CA ALA A 81 21.72 -1.23 -3.06
C ALA A 81 22.64 -2.47 -2.97
N PHE A 82 23.80 -2.43 -3.63
CA PHE A 82 24.79 -3.53 -3.51
C PHE A 82 25.42 -3.61 -2.12
N LYS A 83 25.57 -2.47 -1.43
CA LYS A 83 26.13 -2.40 -0.07
C LYS A 83 25.11 -2.77 1.00
N ALA A 84 23.84 -2.43 0.77
CA ALA A 84 22.77 -2.69 1.72
C ALA A 84 22.60 -4.20 2.01
N LYS A 85 22.36 -4.53 3.29
CA LYS A 85 21.94 -5.88 3.70
C LYS A 85 20.47 -6.09 3.37
N TYR A 86 19.64 -5.09 3.66
CA TYR A 86 18.20 -5.10 3.39
C TYR A 86 17.78 -3.85 2.62
N ILE A 87 16.82 -4.01 1.72
CA ILE A 87 16.25 -2.94 0.92
C ILE A 87 14.74 -2.92 1.14
N ILE A 88 14.20 -1.81 1.62
CA ILE A 88 12.76 -1.61 1.78
C ILE A 88 12.27 -0.77 0.60
N ALA A 89 11.39 -1.35 -0.24
CA ALA A 89 10.68 -0.62 -1.28
C ALA A 89 9.39 -0.05 -0.68
N LEU A 90 9.43 1.23 -0.32
CA LEU A 90 8.36 1.88 0.42
C LEU A 90 7.35 2.54 -0.52
N GLY A 91 6.10 2.13 -0.36
CA GLY A 91 4.97 2.60 -1.14
C GLY A 91 4.81 1.90 -2.49
N ASN A 92 3.62 2.03 -3.08
CA ASN A 92 3.24 1.35 -4.33
C ASN A 92 4.16 1.76 -5.49
N CYS A 93 4.63 3.01 -5.49
CA CYS A 93 5.60 3.51 -6.47
C CYS A 93 6.90 2.68 -6.48
N ALA A 94 7.51 2.44 -5.32
CA ALA A 94 8.75 1.67 -5.23
C ALA A 94 8.51 0.17 -5.45
N SER A 95 7.38 -0.36 -4.99
CA SER A 95 7.06 -1.79 -5.14
C SER A 95 6.68 -2.16 -6.58
N PHE A 96 5.81 -1.38 -7.24
CA PHE A 96 5.14 -1.75 -8.49
C PHE A 96 5.17 -0.67 -9.59
N GLY A 97 5.69 0.52 -9.30
CA GLY A 97 5.73 1.69 -10.19
C GLY A 97 4.64 2.73 -9.91
N GLY A 98 3.55 2.34 -9.24
CA GLY A 98 2.52 3.23 -8.71
C GLY A 98 1.87 4.16 -9.75
N VAL A 99 1.46 5.33 -9.28
CA VAL A 99 0.74 6.30 -10.10
C VAL A 99 1.57 6.82 -11.27
N PHE A 100 2.88 7.01 -11.10
CA PHE A 100 3.76 7.48 -12.16
C PHE A 100 3.87 6.50 -13.33
N ARG A 101 3.90 5.19 -13.05
CA ARG A 101 3.84 4.16 -14.08
C ARG A 101 2.56 4.21 -14.91
N SER A 102 1.45 4.65 -14.34
CA SER A 102 0.19 4.75 -15.09
C SER A 102 0.25 5.77 -16.24
N PHE A 103 1.11 6.79 -16.11
CA PHE A 103 1.38 7.79 -17.14
C PHE A 103 2.46 7.34 -18.14
N GLU A 104 3.53 6.66 -17.67
CA GLU A 104 4.66 6.24 -18.51
C GLU A 104 5.04 4.76 -18.32
N LYS A 105 4.17 3.84 -18.77
CA LYS A 105 4.29 2.39 -18.51
C LYS A 105 5.60 1.74 -18.97
N LYS A 106 6.25 2.28 -20.01
CA LYS A 106 7.47 1.68 -20.59
C LYS A 106 8.74 2.07 -19.83
N GLU A 107 8.77 3.25 -19.22
CA GLU A 107 9.99 3.82 -18.64
C GLU A 107 10.01 3.76 -17.10
N ILE A 108 8.83 3.80 -16.47
CA ILE A 108 8.70 3.86 -15.00
C ILE A 108 8.24 2.52 -14.43
N LYS A 109 9.00 1.99 -13.48
CA LYS A 109 8.76 0.68 -12.86
C LYS A 109 9.02 0.72 -11.34
N GLY A 110 8.57 -0.30 -10.63
CA GLY A 110 9.07 -0.59 -9.29
C GLY A 110 10.47 -1.19 -9.34
N LEU A 111 11.04 -1.51 -8.17
CA LEU A 111 12.38 -2.12 -8.08
C LEU A 111 12.42 -3.49 -8.79
N VAL A 112 11.52 -4.39 -8.38
CA VAL A 112 11.47 -5.78 -8.88
C VAL A 112 10.29 -6.00 -9.83
N PHE A 113 9.22 -5.23 -9.67
CA PHE A 113 7.98 -5.42 -10.41
C PHE A 113 7.63 -4.24 -11.32
N ASP A 114 6.96 -4.57 -12.42
CA ASP A 114 6.39 -3.69 -13.43
C ASP A 114 4.87 -3.95 -13.42
N GLY A 115 4.17 -3.31 -12.48
CA GLY A 115 2.82 -3.73 -12.09
C GLY A 115 2.83 -5.15 -11.51
N GLU A 116 2.10 -6.06 -12.14
CA GLU A 116 1.98 -7.46 -11.69
C GLU A 116 3.15 -8.36 -12.11
N VAL A 117 3.95 -7.91 -13.08
CA VAL A 117 4.99 -8.73 -13.71
C VAL A 117 6.34 -8.47 -13.04
N GLU A 118 7.11 -9.52 -12.77
CA GLU A 118 8.47 -9.45 -12.23
C GLU A 118 9.49 -9.00 -13.32
N ASN A 119 9.34 -7.75 -13.78
CA ASN A 119 10.15 -7.15 -14.86
C ASN A 119 10.69 -5.77 -14.48
N GLY A 120 10.90 -5.53 -13.18
CA GLY A 120 11.58 -4.35 -12.65
C GLY A 120 13.09 -4.37 -12.92
N PHE A 121 13.74 -3.24 -12.70
CA PHE A 121 15.14 -3.07 -13.08
C PHE A 121 16.16 -3.76 -12.18
N PHE A 122 15.76 -4.17 -10.98
CA PHE A 122 16.65 -4.69 -9.93
C PHE A 122 16.19 -6.06 -9.41
N LYS A 123 15.66 -6.91 -10.31
CA LYS A 123 15.19 -8.27 -10.00
C LYS A 123 16.28 -9.16 -9.40
N GLU A 124 17.54 -8.93 -9.75
CA GLU A 124 18.70 -9.63 -9.19
C GLU A 124 18.88 -9.37 -7.68
N LEU A 125 18.35 -8.26 -7.17
CA LEU A 125 18.37 -7.91 -5.75
C LEU A 125 17.16 -8.41 -4.98
N LYS A 126 16.25 -9.17 -5.61
CA LYS A 126 14.99 -9.68 -5.04
C LYS A 126 15.14 -10.28 -3.64
N ARG A 127 16.23 -11.02 -3.37
CA ARG A 127 16.47 -11.67 -2.06
C ARG A 127 16.71 -10.68 -0.91
N LYS A 128 17.08 -9.44 -1.22
CA LYS A 128 17.31 -8.36 -0.23
C LYS A 128 16.10 -7.43 -0.10
N ILE A 129 15.13 -7.52 -1.00
CA ILE A 129 14.05 -6.54 -1.14
C ILE A 129 12.80 -6.99 -0.38
N ILE A 130 12.27 -6.06 0.42
CA ILE A 130 10.98 -6.18 1.11
C ILE A 130 10.09 -5.04 0.60
N ASN A 131 8.95 -5.39 0.02
CA ASN A 131 7.98 -4.43 -0.47
C ASN A 131 6.99 -4.08 0.65
N ILE A 132 6.82 -2.79 0.92
CA ILE A 132 5.78 -2.26 1.81
C ILE A 132 4.88 -1.33 0.98
N PRO A 133 4.00 -1.89 0.12
CA PRO A 133 3.17 -1.08 -0.75
C PRO A 133 2.04 -0.36 0.00
N GLY A 134 1.57 0.72 -0.62
CA GLY A 134 0.56 1.65 -0.13
C GLY A 134 0.73 3.00 -0.83
N CYS A 135 -0.30 3.85 -0.85
CA CYS A 135 -0.21 5.19 -1.44
C CYS A 135 -0.85 6.24 -0.51
N PRO A 136 -0.17 6.62 0.59
CA PRO A 136 1.15 6.12 1.03
C PRO A 136 1.09 4.79 1.81
N ALA A 137 2.25 4.22 2.13
CA ALA A 137 2.38 3.10 3.07
C ALA A 137 2.11 3.56 4.51
N HIS A 138 1.49 2.69 5.32
CA HIS A 138 1.17 3.00 6.72
C HIS A 138 2.44 3.11 7.57
N PRO A 139 2.56 4.09 8.48
CA PRO A 139 3.77 4.26 9.32
C PRO A 139 4.09 3.02 10.16
N GLU A 140 3.09 2.47 10.85
CA GLU A 140 3.22 1.23 11.65
C GLU A 140 3.82 0.07 10.86
N TRP A 141 3.49 -0.08 9.57
CA TRP A 141 4.01 -1.19 8.76
C TRP A 141 5.50 -1.05 8.51
N LEU A 142 5.96 0.18 8.23
CA LEU A 142 7.38 0.47 8.05
C LEU A 142 8.15 0.24 9.34
N VAL A 143 7.68 0.82 10.44
CA VAL A 143 8.33 0.71 11.75
C VAL A 143 8.40 -0.74 12.21
N TYR A 144 7.30 -1.49 12.08
CA TYR A 144 7.24 -2.92 12.37
C TYR A 144 8.31 -3.70 11.60
N VAL A 145 8.42 -3.50 10.28
CA VAL A 145 9.43 -4.19 9.46
C VAL A 145 10.85 -3.80 9.87
N ILE A 146 11.12 -2.53 10.17
CA ILE A 146 12.45 -2.09 10.63
C ILE A 146 12.83 -2.79 11.94
N PHE A 147 11.94 -2.84 12.93
CA PHE A 147 12.22 -3.54 14.19
C PHE A 147 12.43 -5.05 13.98
N MET A 148 11.63 -5.71 13.12
CA MET A 148 11.87 -7.11 12.78
C MET A 148 13.28 -7.34 12.21
N LEU A 149 13.78 -6.41 11.39
CA LEU A 149 15.12 -6.49 10.81
C LEU A 149 16.22 -6.26 11.86
N ILE A 150 16.04 -5.31 12.77
CA ILE A 150 16.97 -5.03 13.88
C ILE A 150 17.09 -6.24 14.80
N ASP A 151 15.96 -6.83 15.15
CA ASP A 151 15.88 -8.04 16.00
C ASP A 151 16.27 -9.32 15.25
N LYS A 152 16.69 -9.21 13.98
CA LYS A 152 17.09 -10.31 13.09
C LYS A 152 16.01 -11.40 13.01
N LYS A 153 14.73 -11.01 13.13
CA LYS A 153 13.60 -11.92 13.00
C LYS A 153 13.41 -12.28 11.54
N ARG A 154 12.96 -13.52 11.30
CA ARG A 154 12.62 -13.98 9.96
C ARG A 154 11.30 -13.33 9.54
N ILE A 155 11.32 -12.62 8.40
CA ILE A 155 10.11 -12.04 7.78
C ILE A 155 9.66 -12.98 6.67
N LEU A 156 8.43 -13.49 6.75
CA LEU A 156 7.86 -14.32 5.69
C LEU A 156 7.27 -13.42 4.61
N LEU A 157 7.74 -13.57 3.38
CA LEU A 157 7.28 -12.75 2.25
C LEU A 157 6.30 -13.52 1.36
N ASP A 158 5.33 -12.80 0.78
CA ASP A 158 4.45 -13.32 -0.26
C ASP A 158 5.09 -13.25 -1.66
N LYS A 159 4.33 -13.63 -2.70
CA LYS A 159 4.81 -13.63 -4.10
C LYS A 159 5.22 -12.25 -4.63
N TYR A 160 4.73 -11.17 -4.00
CA TYR A 160 5.07 -9.79 -4.32
C TYR A 160 6.10 -9.20 -3.35
N LEU A 161 6.81 -10.04 -2.60
CA LEU A 161 7.82 -9.65 -1.61
C LEU A 161 7.25 -8.83 -0.45
N ARG A 162 5.96 -8.97 -0.15
CA ARG A 162 5.30 -8.24 0.95
C ARG A 162 5.33 -9.07 2.23
N PRO A 163 5.58 -8.48 3.42
CA PRO A 163 5.47 -9.20 4.70
C PRO A 163 4.08 -9.81 4.89
N LYS A 164 4.00 -11.13 5.06
CA LYS A 164 2.71 -11.84 5.20
C LYS A 164 1.95 -11.38 6.44
N GLU A 165 2.64 -11.09 7.53
CA GLU A 165 2.06 -10.60 8.78
C GLU A 165 1.21 -9.33 8.58
N ILE A 166 1.60 -8.48 7.62
CA ILE A 166 0.89 -7.24 7.28
C ILE A 166 -0.16 -7.48 6.18
N TYR A 167 0.20 -8.26 5.15
CA TYR A 167 -0.57 -8.36 3.89
C TYR A 167 -1.32 -9.69 3.70
N SER A 168 -1.44 -10.56 4.71
CA SER A 168 -2.22 -11.81 4.59
C SER A 168 -3.73 -11.60 4.66
N TYR A 169 -4.19 -10.49 5.23
CA TYR A 169 -5.61 -10.15 5.28
C TYR A 169 -5.99 -9.20 4.17
N THR A 170 -7.25 -9.26 3.73
CA THR A 170 -7.80 -8.22 2.87
C THR A 170 -8.28 -7.03 3.69
N VAL A 171 -8.32 -5.84 3.09
CA VAL A 171 -8.86 -4.62 3.71
C VAL A 171 -10.34 -4.80 4.08
N HIS A 172 -11.06 -5.71 3.42
CA HIS A 172 -12.42 -6.07 3.79
C HIS A 172 -12.49 -6.73 5.17
N MET A 173 -11.45 -7.43 5.63
CA MET A 173 -11.40 -7.97 6.97
C MET A 173 -11.26 -6.84 8.01
N GLY A 174 -12.21 -6.76 8.93
CA GLY A 174 -12.31 -5.68 9.92
C GLY A 174 -13.08 -4.43 9.43
N CYS A 175 -13.60 -4.43 8.20
CA CYS A 175 -14.41 -3.33 7.71
C CYS A 175 -15.75 -3.28 8.49
N ASN A 176 -16.07 -2.10 9.02
CA ASN A 176 -17.33 -1.85 9.75
C ASN A 176 -18.58 -1.95 8.86
N LYS A 177 -18.41 -2.00 7.54
CA LYS A 177 -19.49 -2.16 6.55
C LYS A 177 -19.68 -3.61 6.08
N ASN A 178 -19.09 -4.60 6.76
CA ASN A 178 -19.16 -6.01 6.35
C ASN A 178 -20.58 -6.55 6.37
N GLU A 179 -21.37 -6.21 7.37
CA GLU A 179 -22.75 -6.67 7.43
C GLU A 179 -23.60 -6.12 6.26
N TYR A 180 -23.42 -4.83 5.91
CA TYR A 180 -24.05 -4.27 4.70
C TYR A 180 -23.60 -5.00 3.42
N PHE A 181 -22.34 -5.43 3.34
CA PHE A 181 -21.82 -6.22 2.21
C PHE A 181 -22.47 -7.61 2.13
N GLU A 182 -22.60 -8.29 3.27
CA GLU A 182 -23.24 -9.61 3.38
C GLU A 182 -24.69 -9.57 2.91
N TRP A 183 -25.44 -8.57 3.37
CA TRP A 183 -26.85 -8.38 3.05
C TRP A 183 -27.14 -7.60 1.78
N LYS A 184 -26.11 -7.26 0.99
CA LYS A 184 -26.26 -6.61 -0.32
C LYS A 184 -26.97 -5.26 -0.24
N VAL A 185 -26.72 -4.54 0.85
CA VAL A 185 -27.24 -3.19 1.08
C VAL A 185 -26.15 -2.19 0.75
N ASP A 186 -26.29 -1.49 -0.37
CA ASP A 186 -25.31 -0.48 -0.80
C ASP A 186 -25.58 0.90 -0.20
N ALA A 187 -24.50 1.65 -0.01
CA ALA A 187 -24.56 3.06 0.30
C ALA A 187 -25.17 3.82 -0.89
N LYS A 188 -26.05 4.78 -0.63
CA LYS A 188 -26.69 5.58 -1.70
C LYS A 188 -25.79 6.69 -2.24
N SER A 189 -24.82 7.14 -1.45
CA SER A 189 -23.89 8.22 -1.78
C SER A 189 -22.55 8.00 -1.06
N PHE A 190 -21.54 8.81 -1.38
CA PHE A 190 -20.28 8.84 -0.63
C PHE A 190 -20.45 9.56 0.71
N GLY A 191 -19.52 9.32 1.65
CA GLY A 191 -19.47 10.02 2.94
C GLY A 191 -20.43 9.49 4.01
N VAL A 192 -21.39 8.64 3.65
CA VAL A 192 -22.36 8.08 4.59
C VAL A 192 -21.81 6.90 5.38
N LYS A 193 -22.26 6.76 6.63
CA LYS A 193 -21.83 5.68 7.53
C LYS A 193 -22.50 4.36 7.17
N GLU A 194 -23.69 4.41 6.59
CA GLU A 194 -24.54 3.30 6.19
C GLU A 194 -24.12 2.69 4.87
N GLY A 195 -24.48 1.42 4.66
CA GLY A 195 -24.37 0.76 3.38
C GLY A 195 -22.94 0.39 2.97
N CYS A 196 -22.86 -0.60 2.09
CA CYS A 196 -21.64 -1.06 1.48
C CYS A 196 -21.22 -0.15 0.32
N LEU A 197 -19.91 -0.03 0.09
CA LEU A 197 -19.36 0.72 -1.04
C LEU A 197 -18.93 -0.20 -2.20
N PHE A 198 -19.24 -1.50 -2.13
CA PHE A 198 -18.72 -2.47 -3.09
C PHE A 198 -19.46 -2.44 -4.42
N TYR A 199 -20.77 -2.68 -4.47
CA TYR A 199 -21.44 -2.90 -5.76
C TYR A 199 -21.65 -1.59 -6.50
N MET A 200 -22.11 -0.54 -5.81
CA MET A 200 -22.36 0.74 -6.47
C MET A 200 -21.10 1.60 -6.62
N HIS A 201 -20.22 1.56 -5.61
CA HIS A 201 -19.14 2.55 -5.47
C HIS A 201 -17.73 2.00 -5.75
N GLY A 202 -17.61 0.77 -6.27
CA GLY A 202 -16.33 0.26 -6.77
C GLY A 202 -15.31 -0.16 -5.71
N CYS A 203 -15.69 -0.30 -4.43
CA CYS A 203 -14.75 -0.59 -3.35
C CYS A 203 -13.92 -1.85 -3.63
N GLN A 204 -12.59 -1.68 -3.66
CA GLN A 204 -11.63 -2.76 -3.90
C GLN A 204 -11.26 -3.55 -2.63
N GLY A 205 -11.90 -3.26 -1.49
CA GLY A 205 -11.57 -3.87 -0.19
C GLY A 205 -11.45 -5.40 -0.24
N PRO A 206 -12.39 -6.13 -0.87
CA PRO A 206 -12.34 -7.60 -0.99
C PRO A 206 -11.23 -8.13 -1.91
N PHE A 207 -10.55 -7.26 -2.65
CA PHE A 207 -9.47 -7.58 -3.58
C PHE A 207 -8.09 -7.07 -3.13
N THR A 208 -8.04 -6.37 -2.00
CA THR A 208 -6.87 -5.58 -1.60
C THR A 208 -6.29 -6.17 -0.34
N HIS A 209 -5.04 -6.59 -0.36
CA HIS A 209 -4.31 -7.06 0.80
C HIS A 209 -3.83 -5.87 1.63
N GLY A 210 -4.13 -5.87 2.92
CA GLY A 210 -3.72 -4.82 3.84
C GLY A 210 -4.59 -4.78 5.08
N SER A 211 -4.07 -4.14 6.11
CA SER A 211 -4.67 -4.11 7.44
C SER A 211 -5.35 -2.78 7.78
N CYS A 212 -5.66 -1.91 6.81
CA CYS A 212 -6.17 -0.55 7.05
C CYS A 212 -7.45 -0.44 7.90
N ASN A 213 -8.21 -1.53 8.05
CA ASN A 213 -9.41 -1.60 8.90
C ASN A 213 -9.18 -2.29 10.25
N LYS A 214 -8.01 -2.90 10.44
CA LYS A 214 -7.52 -3.45 11.72
C LYS A 214 -6.58 -2.48 12.42
N ILE A 215 -5.59 -1.97 11.68
CA ILE A 215 -4.67 -0.90 12.07
C ILE A 215 -5.16 0.35 11.35
N LEU A 216 -5.70 1.28 12.12
CA LEU A 216 -6.32 2.50 11.59
C LEU A 216 -5.25 3.55 11.27
N TRP A 217 -5.53 4.35 10.25
CA TRP A 217 -4.73 5.50 9.90
C TRP A 217 -4.88 6.58 10.96
N ASN A 218 -3.72 7.09 11.40
CA ASN A 218 -3.61 8.11 12.44
C ASN A 218 -4.38 7.72 13.72
N GLU A 219 -4.44 6.41 14.01
CA GLU A 219 -5.18 5.81 15.14
C GLU A 219 -6.70 6.06 15.15
N VAL A 220 -7.23 6.73 14.12
CA VAL A 220 -8.59 7.24 14.13
C VAL A 220 -9.47 6.55 13.09
N SER A 221 -9.00 6.38 11.85
CA SER A 221 -9.92 6.04 10.75
C SER A 221 -9.34 5.22 9.61
N SER A 222 -10.18 4.95 8.62
CA SER A 222 -9.87 4.32 7.35
C SER A 222 -10.83 4.86 6.29
N LYS A 223 -10.53 4.66 5.00
CA LYS A 223 -11.40 5.14 3.90
C LYS A 223 -12.85 4.67 4.05
N THR A 224 -13.04 3.36 4.31
CA THR A 224 -14.39 2.79 4.40
C THR A 224 -15.18 3.32 5.60
N ARG A 225 -14.50 3.73 6.69
CA ARG A 225 -15.16 4.34 7.87
C ARG A 225 -15.75 5.71 7.57
N VAL A 226 -15.14 6.47 6.66
CA VAL A 226 -15.60 7.80 6.23
C VAL A 226 -16.43 7.76 4.94
N GLY A 227 -16.97 6.59 4.58
CA GLY A 227 -17.83 6.48 3.39
C GLY A 227 -17.08 6.60 2.05
N ALA A 228 -15.76 6.38 2.03
CA ALA A 228 -14.94 6.35 0.81
C ALA A 228 -14.51 4.93 0.44
N PRO A 229 -14.62 4.51 -0.83
CA PRO A 229 -14.24 3.14 -1.21
C PRO A 229 -12.73 2.92 -1.08
N CYS A 230 -12.34 1.67 -0.80
CA CYS A 230 -10.95 1.26 -0.94
C CYS A 230 -10.56 1.29 -2.43
N PHE A 231 -9.40 1.86 -2.75
CA PHE A 231 -8.91 1.95 -4.13
C PHE A 231 -7.91 0.85 -4.51
N GLY A 232 -7.53 -0.01 -3.56
CA GLY A 232 -6.54 -1.04 -3.79
C GLY A 232 -5.11 -0.56 -3.88
N CYS A 233 -4.74 0.50 -3.13
CA CYS A 233 -3.43 1.14 -3.24
C CYS A 233 -2.22 0.29 -2.79
N THR A 234 -2.46 -0.88 -2.21
CA THR A 234 -1.42 -1.85 -1.83
C THR A 234 -1.20 -2.94 -2.89
N GLU A 235 -2.03 -2.97 -3.94
CA GLU A 235 -1.97 -3.97 -5.00
C GLU A 235 -1.19 -3.48 -6.22
N PRO A 236 -0.57 -4.39 -7.00
CA PRO A 236 0.08 -4.05 -8.27
C PRO A 236 -0.89 -3.54 -9.34
N THR A 237 -2.19 -3.82 -9.19
CA THR A 237 -3.25 -3.38 -10.11
C THR A 237 -3.77 -1.97 -9.81
N PHE A 238 -3.19 -1.28 -8.81
CA PHE A 238 -3.58 0.07 -8.42
C PHE A 238 -3.48 1.07 -9.59
N MET A 239 -4.32 2.12 -9.56
CA MET A 239 -4.68 2.99 -10.69
C MET A 239 -5.57 2.33 -11.75
N LYS A 240 -6.66 1.70 -11.29
CA LYS A 240 -7.72 1.22 -12.19
C LYS A 240 -8.44 2.39 -12.87
N LYS A 241 -8.91 2.20 -14.10
CA LYS A 241 -9.63 3.24 -14.86
C LYS A 241 -10.99 3.61 -14.23
N ASN A 242 -11.71 2.64 -13.68
CA ASN A 242 -13.04 2.83 -13.09
C ASN A 242 -12.97 2.61 -11.57
N LEU A 243 -12.51 3.62 -10.82
CA LEU A 243 -12.29 3.50 -9.38
C LEU A 243 -13.58 3.46 -8.55
N PHE A 244 -14.63 4.12 -9.04
CA PHE A 244 -15.87 4.37 -8.29
C PHE A 244 -17.06 3.54 -8.77
N GLU A 245 -16.81 2.52 -9.60
CA GLU A 245 -17.84 1.67 -10.16
C GLU A 245 -17.39 0.21 -10.12
N THR A 246 -18.28 -0.69 -9.70
CA THR A 246 -18.05 -2.13 -9.89
C THR A 246 -18.69 -2.56 -11.19
N LYS A 247 -17.88 -3.07 -12.12
CA LYS A 247 -18.39 -3.68 -13.35
C LYS A 247 -19.30 -4.85 -12.99
N THR A 248 -20.53 -4.85 -13.50
CA THR A 248 -21.49 -5.94 -13.30
C THR A 248 -21.99 -6.54 -14.62
N TYR A 249 -22.47 -7.77 -14.56
CA TYR A 249 -23.23 -8.45 -15.61
C TYR A 249 -24.56 -8.86 -14.99
N MET A 250 -25.68 -8.27 -15.43
CA MET A 250 -27.01 -8.51 -14.85
C MET A 250 -27.03 -8.35 -13.31
N SER A 251 -26.47 -7.24 -12.81
CA SER A 251 -26.36 -6.94 -11.36
C SER A 251 -25.47 -7.88 -10.54
N ILE A 252 -24.68 -8.73 -11.21
CA ILE A 252 -23.67 -9.60 -10.59
C ILE A 252 -22.30 -8.98 -10.84
N PRO A 253 -21.41 -8.82 -9.83
CA PRO A 253 -20.05 -8.35 -10.05
C PRO A 253 -19.31 -9.19 -11.09
N ALA A 254 -18.57 -8.55 -11.99
CA ALA A 254 -17.78 -9.23 -13.00
C ALA A 254 -16.66 -10.09 -12.37
N ASN A 255 -16.13 -9.64 -11.25
CA ASN A 255 -15.09 -10.33 -10.48
C ASN A 255 -15.60 -10.64 -9.07
N MET A 256 -15.33 -11.84 -8.59
CA MET A 256 -15.69 -12.28 -7.24
C MET A 256 -14.58 -11.94 -6.26
N PRO A 257 -14.91 -11.60 -4.99
CA PRO A 257 -13.91 -11.43 -3.93
C PRO A 257 -12.85 -12.53 -3.92
N LEU A 258 -11.63 -12.18 -3.51
CA LEU A 258 -10.50 -13.10 -3.56
C LEU A 258 -10.81 -14.42 -2.83
N GLY A 259 -10.57 -15.54 -3.51
CA GLY A 259 -10.79 -16.88 -2.96
C GLY A 259 -12.25 -17.34 -2.92
N VAL A 260 -13.22 -16.52 -3.35
CA VAL A 260 -14.64 -16.89 -3.32
C VAL A 260 -15.10 -17.45 -4.68
N PRO A 261 -15.59 -18.72 -4.74
CA PRO A 261 -16.11 -19.29 -5.97
C PRO A 261 -17.36 -18.56 -6.47
N LYS A 262 -17.45 -18.32 -7.78
CA LYS A 262 -18.58 -17.61 -8.41
C LYS A 262 -19.94 -18.22 -8.08
N ARG A 263 -20.06 -19.56 -8.16
CA ARG A 263 -21.32 -20.25 -7.85
C ARG A 263 -21.78 -20.02 -6.40
N ALA A 264 -20.89 -20.22 -5.44
CA ALA A 264 -21.18 -20.00 -4.02
C ALA A 264 -21.59 -18.54 -3.75
N TYR A 265 -20.87 -17.58 -4.33
CA TYR A 265 -21.19 -16.17 -4.19
C TYR A 265 -22.58 -15.82 -4.72
N LEU A 266 -22.96 -16.38 -5.87
CA LEU A 266 -24.28 -16.17 -6.46
C LEU A 266 -25.39 -16.75 -5.58
N THR A 267 -25.22 -17.97 -5.09
CA THR A 267 -26.18 -18.61 -4.17
C THR A 267 -26.38 -17.75 -2.92
N LEU A 268 -25.29 -17.33 -2.27
CA LEU A 268 -25.36 -16.47 -1.09
C LEU A 268 -25.98 -15.11 -1.39
N THR A 269 -25.71 -14.55 -2.57
CA THR A 269 -26.31 -13.28 -3.00
C THR A 269 -27.81 -13.42 -3.23
N GLY A 270 -28.27 -14.52 -3.81
CA GLY A 270 -29.70 -14.80 -3.98
C GLY A 270 -30.42 -14.90 -2.63
N VAL A 271 -29.85 -15.66 -1.69
CA VAL A 271 -30.35 -15.76 -0.31
C VAL A 271 -30.35 -14.39 0.36
N ALA A 272 -29.23 -13.66 0.36
CA ALA A 272 -29.14 -12.35 1.01
C ALA A 272 -30.20 -11.35 0.50
N LYS A 273 -30.45 -11.33 -0.82
CA LYS A 273 -31.45 -10.44 -1.44
C LYS A 273 -32.90 -10.86 -1.18
N SER A 274 -33.17 -12.08 -0.73
CA SER A 274 -34.53 -12.50 -0.36
C SER A 274 -34.96 -11.95 1.02
N PHE A 275 -34.02 -11.46 1.83
CA PHE A 275 -34.30 -10.85 3.12
C PHE A 275 -34.31 -9.32 3.02
N LYS A 276 -35.23 -8.70 3.76
CA LYS A 276 -35.21 -7.27 4.04
C LYS A 276 -34.91 -7.07 5.51
N ILE A 277 -33.78 -6.44 5.81
CA ILE A 277 -33.34 -6.17 7.19
C ILE A 277 -33.48 -4.67 7.44
N ASP A 278 -34.56 -4.29 8.12
CA ASP A 278 -34.94 -2.88 8.27
C ASP A 278 -33.83 -2.03 8.89
N ARG A 279 -33.13 -2.52 9.92
CA ARG A 279 -32.01 -1.80 10.57
C ARG A 279 -30.83 -1.50 9.65
N LEU A 280 -30.68 -2.23 8.54
CA LEU A 280 -29.63 -1.97 7.54
C LEU A 280 -30.10 -1.00 6.45
N THR A 281 -31.41 -0.83 6.29
CA THR A 281 -31.98 0.02 5.23
C THR A 281 -32.40 1.42 5.69
N LYS A 282 -32.48 1.63 7.01
CA LYS A 282 -32.79 2.92 7.63
C LYS A 282 -31.50 3.73 7.85
N ARG A 283 -31.62 5.05 7.99
CA ARG A 283 -30.50 5.90 8.43
C ARG A 283 -30.16 5.55 9.88
N LEU A 284 -28.87 5.62 10.23
CA LEU A 284 -28.40 5.43 11.60
C LEU A 284 -28.54 6.72 12.41
N ILE A 285 -28.46 7.87 11.73
CA ILE A 285 -28.61 9.19 12.31
C ILE A 285 -29.77 9.84 11.58
N ASP A 286 -30.89 10.01 12.29
CA ASP A 286 -32.01 10.80 11.80
C ASP A 286 -31.64 12.28 11.94
N GLU A 287 -31.67 13.02 10.83
CA GLU A 287 -31.57 14.48 10.83
C GLU A 287 -32.93 15.00 11.29
N ASN A 288 -33.06 15.30 12.59
CA ASN A 288 -34.19 16.06 13.12
C ASN A 288 -34.18 17.50 12.58
#